data_AF-A0A059WWG8-F1
#
_entry.id   AF-A0A059WWG8-F1
#
_cell.length_a   1.000
_cell.length_b   1.000
_cell.length_c   1.000
_cell.angle_alpha   90.00
_cell.angle_beta   90.00
_cell.angle_gamma   90.00
#
_symmetry.space_group_name_H-M   'P 1'
#
loop_
_entity.id
_entity.type
_entity.pdbx_description
1 polymer ?
#
loop_
_entity_poly.entity_id
_entity_poly.type
_entity_poly.pdbx_seq_one_letter_code
_entity_poly.pdbx_strand_id
1 'polypeptide(L)'
;MNYVLHNSNKGKYANAAFCAGSARITRDLYSEKFLGVPFNISSYALLTHLVAHVTNLEAGDFVYTLGDYHIYKNHLEQVQQLLSREPLPLPKLTINDPDNKLRGLEGLLAAKYENLSLIGYQSHGKIAAPVAV
;
A
#
# COMPACT_ATOMS: atom_id res chain seq x y z
N MET A 1 9.43 8.88 17.91
CA MET A 1 8.59 8.20 18.94
C MET A 1 8.16 6.88 18.35
N ASN A 2 8.74 5.78 18.81
CA ASN A 2 8.32 4.43 18.41
C ASN A 2 7.11 4.07 19.25
N TYR A 3 5.95 3.87 18.62
CA TYR A 3 4.83 3.21 19.27
C TYR A 3 4.75 1.79 18.69
N VAL A 4 4.95 0.82 19.58
CA VAL A 4 4.74 -0.61 19.34
C VAL A 4 3.82 -1.09 20.47
N LEU A 5 2.69 -1.68 20.06
CA LEU A 5 1.74 -2.56 20.77
C LEU A 5 0.68 -1.92 21.70
N HIS A 6 -0.62 -2.14 21.39
CA HIS A 6 -1.49 -3.25 21.87
C HIS A 6 -2.96 -3.01 21.43
N ASN A 7 -3.75 -4.06 21.13
CA ASN A 7 -4.81 -4.55 22.05
C ASN A 7 -5.74 -5.67 21.49
N SER A 8 -6.00 -6.69 22.33
CA SER A 8 -7.27 -7.37 22.60
C SER A 8 -8.28 -7.63 21.46
N ASN A 9 -8.13 -8.76 20.77
CA ASN A 9 -9.25 -9.69 20.51
C ASN A 9 -8.71 -11.01 19.94
N LYS A 10 -9.41 -12.12 20.19
CA LYS A 10 -8.99 -13.50 19.85
C LYS A 10 -9.03 -13.78 18.33
N GLY A 11 -8.16 -13.12 17.57
CA GLY A 11 -7.89 -13.38 16.15
C GLY A 11 -6.37 -13.31 15.91
N LYS A 12 -5.82 -14.19 15.07
CA LYS A 12 -4.41 -14.09 14.68
C LYS A 12 -4.32 -13.12 13.50
N TYR A 13 -3.80 -11.92 13.73
CA TYR A 13 -3.66 -10.86 12.72
C TYR A 13 -2.23 -10.75 12.22
N ALA A 14 -2.06 -10.47 10.92
CA ALA A 14 -0.84 -9.97 10.33
C ALA A 14 -0.92 -8.44 10.27
N ASN A 15 -0.12 -7.76 11.10
CA ASN A 15 0.04 -6.31 11.05
C ASN A 15 1.34 -5.97 10.32
N ALA A 16 1.33 -4.88 9.55
CA ALA A 16 2.52 -4.42 8.87
C ALA A 16 2.82 -2.96 9.24
N ALA A 17 3.96 -2.77 9.91
CA ALA A 17 4.52 -1.46 10.18
C ALA A 17 5.76 -1.26 9.29
N PHE A 18 5.66 -0.33 8.34
CA PHE A 18 6.78 0.02 7.48
C PHE A 18 7.31 1.40 7.89
N CYS A 19 8.55 1.41 8.37
CA CYS A 19 9.28 2.63 8.70
C CYS A 19 10.22 2.98 7.54
N ALA A 20 9.93 4.05 6.81
CA ALA A 20 10.91 4.67 5.92
C ALA A 20 11.77 5.66 6.74
N GLY A 21 12.73 5.14 7.52
CA GLY A 21 13.55 5.92 8.44
C GLY A 21 15.04 5.55 8.41
N SER A 22 15.85 6.48 7.90
CA SER A 22 17.32 6.61 8.05
C SER A 22 18.19 5.36 7.85
N ALA A 23 18.16 4.76 6.67
CA ALA A 23 19.36 4.14 6.13
C ALA A 23 20.02 5.19 5.22
N ARG A 24 21.31 5.44 5.43
CA ARG A 24 22.14 6.26 4.54
C ARG A 24 22.29 5.49 3.21
N ILE A 25 21.21 5.42 2.43
CA ILE A 25 21.19 4.96 1.04
C ILE A 25 21.36 6.24 0.24
N THR A 26 22.61 6.54 -0.09
CA THR A 26 22.94 7.47 -1.16
C THR A 26 22.05 7.16 -2.35
N ARG A 27 21.27 8.17 -2.80
CA ARG A 27 20.30 8.13 -3.91
C ARG A 27 18.89 7.63 -3.52
N ASP A 28 18.17 8.50 -2.81
CA ASP A 28 16.73 8.72 -3.06
C ASP A 28 16.54 9.04 -4.55
N LEU A 29 16.50 8.01 -5.39
CA LEU A 29 16.16 8.13 -6.80
C LEU A 29 14.64 8.33 -6.90
N TYR A 30 14.23 9.60 -7.00
CA TYR A 30 13.02 10.03 -7.69
C TYR A 30 11.69 9.40 -7.26
N SER A 31 11.38 9.30 -5.96
CA SER A 31 9.97 9.17 -5.59
C SER A 31 9.34 10.56 -5.66
N GLU A 32 8.80 10.93 -6.81
CA GLU A 32 7.83 12.02 -6.87
C GLU A 32 6.71 11.70 -5.89
N LYS A 33 6.64 12.38 -4.75
CA LYS A 33 5.77 11.95 -3.64
C LYS A 33 4.29 11.98 -3.99
N PHE A 34 3.88 12.85 -4.93
CA PHE A 34 2.55 12.85 -5.55
C PHE A 34 2.25 11.57 -6.37
N LEU A 35 3.27 10.98 -7.02
CA LEU A 35 3.13 9.81 -7.88
C LEU A 35 3.45 8.49 -7.15
N GLY A 36 4.50 8.47 -6.32
CA GLY A 36 5.08 7.26 -5.74
C GLY A 36 4.44 6.82 -4.41
N VAL A 37 3.97 7.75 -3.58
CA VAL A 37 3.34 7.39 -2.29
C VAL A 37 2.06 6.56 -2.48
N PRO A 38 1.12 6.92 -3.37
CA PRO A 38 -0.07 6.11 -3.60
C PRO A 38 0.26 4.69 -4.09
N PHE A 39 1.28 4.55 -4.95
CA PHE A 39 1.76 3.26 -5.42
C PHE A 39 2.31 2.42 -4.26
N ASN A 40 3.21 3.00 -3.44
CA ASN A 40 3.79 2.32 -2.30
C ASN A 40 2.74 1.82 -1.30
N ILE A 41 1.77 2.66 -0.94
CA ILE A 41 0.67 2.28 -0.04
C ILE A 41 -0.07 1.05 -0.60
N SER A 42 -0.41 1.08 -1.89
CA SER A 42 -1.12 -0.03 -2.54
C SER A 42 -0.28 -1.31 -2.57
N SER A 43 1.03 -1.20 -2.87
CA SER A 43 1.94 -2.34 -2.91
C SER A 43 2.12 -3.00 -1.54
N TYR A 44 2.34 -2.21 -0.48
CA TYR A 44 2.52 -2.77 0.86
C TYR A 44 1.21 -3.26 1.50
N ALA A 45 0.07 -2.64 1.18
CA ALA A 45 -1.24 -3.17 1.55
C ALA A 45 -1.46 -4.55 0.89
N LEU A 46 -1.22 -4.66 -0.43
CA LEU A 46 -1.31 -5.94 -1.13
C LEU A 46 -0.38 -7.00 -0.53
N LEU A 47 0.88 -6.65 -0.26
CA LEU A 47 1.82 -7.57 0.38
C LEU A 47 1.32 -8.03 1.75
N THR A 48 0.75 -7.13 2.55
CA THR A 48 0.17 -7.47 3.86
C THR A 48 -0.97 -8.47 3.72
N HIS A 49 -1.87 -8.26 2.77
CA HIS A 49 -2.96 -9.18 2.47
C HIS A 49 -2.47 -10.54 1.97
N LEU A 50 -1.47 -10.57 1.10
CA LEU A 50 -0.86 -11.81 0.61
C LEU A 50 -0.19 -12.61 1.73
N VAL A 51 0.61 -11.93 2.58
CA VAL A 51 1.27 -12.56 3.73
C VAL A 51 0.22 -13.10 4.70
N ALA A 52 -0.83 -12.33 4.99
CA ALA A 52 -1.93 -12.77 5.83
C ALA A 52 -2.58 -14.05 5.28
N HIS A 53 -2.92 -14.06 3.98
CA HIS A 53 -3.54 -15.20 3.31
C HIS A 53 -2.69 -16.46 3.38
N VAL A 54 -1.40 -16.38 2.99
CA VAL A 54 -0.53 -17.57 2.93
C VAL A 54 -0.17 -18.13 4.31
N THR A 55 -0.34 -17.33 5.37
CA THR A 55 -0.11 -17.72 6.78
C THR A 55 -1.39 -18.03 7.55
N ASN A 56 -2.56 -17.97 6.90
CA ASN A 56 -3.86 -18.17 7.53
C ASN A 56 -4.12 -17.19 8.69
N LEU A 57 -3.76 -15.92 8.46
CA LEU A 57 -3.99 -14.77 9.32
C LEU A 57 -4.95 -13.80 8.64
N GLU A 58 -5.50 -12.87 9.42
CA GLU A 58 -6.26 -11.73 8.89
C GLU A 58 -5.35 -10.52 8.72
N ALA A 59 -5.51 -9.75 7.65
CA ALA A 59 -4.81 -8.48 7.48
C ALA A 59 -5.35 -7.45 8.48
N GLY A 60 -4.45 -6.90 9.30
CA GLY A 60 -4.77 -5.85 10.25
C GLY A 60 -4.39 -4.46 9.73
N ASP A 61 -3.86 -3.63 10.61
CA ASP A 61 -3.54 -2.25 10.28
C ASP A 61 -2.27 -2.13 9.43
N PHE A 62 -2.31 -1.23 8.47
CA PHE A 62 -1.15 -0.79 7.69
C PHE A 62 -0.69 0.58 8.20
N VAL A 63 0.52 0.63 8.76
CA VAL A 63 1.11 1.87 9.27
C VAL A 63 2.24 2.31 8.35
N TYR A 64 2.08 3.49 7.75
CA TYR A 64 3.05 4.09 6.84
C TYR A 64 3.73 5.31 7.49
N THR A 65 5.02 5.18 7.78
CA THR A 65 5.83 6.28 8.34
C THR A 65 6.68 6.92 7.26
N LEU A 66 6.57 8.24 7.13
CA LEU A 66 7.33 9.05 6.18
C LEU A 66 8.43 9.83 6.92
N GLY A 67 9.63 9.85 6.34
CA GLY A 67 10.76 10.67 6.80
C GLY A 67 10.63 12.11 6.29
N ASP A 68 11.38 12.45 5.24
CA ASP A 68 11.17 13.71 4.52
C ASP A 68 9.90 13.57 3.65
N TYR A 69 8.91 14.42 3.87
CA TYR A 69 7.74 14.56 3.00
C TYR A 69 7.70 15.97 2.39
N HIS A 70 7.82 16.05 1.07
CA HIS A 70 7.83 17.31 0.33
C HIS A 70 7.06 17.18 -0.98
N ILE A 71 6.59 18.30 -1.51
CA ILE A 71 5.90 18.38 -2.80
C ILE A 71 6.73 19.29 -3.70
N TYR A 72 7.00 18.88 -4.93
CA TYR A 72 7.69 19.74 -5.88
C TYR A 72 6.79 20.89 -6.31
N LYS A 73 7.38 22.07 -6.51
CA LYS A 73 6.63 23.29 -6.86
C LYS A 73 5.84 23.14 -8.17
N ASN A 74 6.36 22.38 -9.14
CA ASN A 74 5.71 22.09 -10.41
C ASN A 74 4.53 21.10 -10.31
N HIS A 75 4.22 20.57 -9.12
CA HIS A 75 3.07 19.69 -8.88
C HIS A 75 1.95 20.34 -8.05
N LEU A 76 2.08 21.62 -7.68
CA LEU A 76 1.12 22.27 -6.78
C LEU A 76 -0.30 22.34 -7.37
N GLU A 77 -0.42 22.59 -8.68
CA GLU A 77 -1.72 22.61 -9.37
C GLU A 77 -2.40 21.23 -9.34
N GLN A 78 -1.63 20.17 -9.61
CA GLN A 78 -2.11 18.78 -9.58
C GLN A 78 -2.52 18.37 -8.16
N VAL A 79 -1.78 18.80 -7.15
CA VAL A 79 -2.13 18.58 -5.74
C VAL A 79 -3.43 19.30 -5.39
N GLN A 80 -3.60 20.57 -5.78
CA GLN A 80 -4.84 21.30 -5.55
C GLN A 80 -6.03 20.64 -6.24
N GLN A 81 -5.87 20.17 -7.48
CA GLN A 81 -6.89 19.41 -8.19
C GLN A 81 -7.23 18.08 -7.47
N LEU A 82 -6.23 17.39 -6.90
CA LEU A 82 -6.48 16.17 -6.15
C LEU A 82 -7.24 16.46 -4.86
N LEU A 83 -6.87 17.52 -4.14
CA LEU A 83 -7.51 17.94 -2.88
C LEU A 83 -8.93 18.46 -3.07
N SER A 84 -9.30 18.91 -4.28
CA SER A 84 -10.67 19.32 -4.60
C SER A 84 -11.61 18.17 -4.95
N ARG A 85 -11.13 16.92 -4.98
CA ARG A 85 -11.94 15.74 -5.29
C ARG A 85 -12.47 15.11 -4.02
N GLU A 86 -13.76 14.75 -4.04
CA GLU A 86 -14.36 13.95 -2.98
C GLU A 86 -13.83 12.51 -3.02
N PRO A 87 -13.41 11.92 -1.88
CA PRO A 87 -13.02 10.52 -1.82
C PRO A 87 -14.16 9.59 -2.28
N LEU A 88 -13.82 8.62 -3.13
CA LEU A 88 -14.76 7.59 -3.55
C LEU A 88 -14.78 6.42 -2.55
N PRO A 89 -15.83 5.57 -2.55
CA PRO A 89 -15.87 4.38 -1.72
C PRO A 89 -14.63 3.50 -1.90
N LEU A 90 -14.11 2.95 -0.80
CA LEU A 90 -12.94 2.09 -0.83
C LEU A 90 -13.24 0.77 -1.55
N PRO A 91 -12.30 0.25 -2.37
CA PRO A 91 -12.43 -1.08 -2.93
C PRO A 91 -12.26 -2.16 -1.86
N LYS A 92 -12.71 -3.38 -2.17
CA LYS A 92 -12.37 -4.58 -1.41
C LYS A 92 -11.42 -5.46 -2.23
N LEU A 93 -10.29 -5.82 -1.64
CA LEU A 93 -9.38 -6.82 -2.21
C LEU A 93 -9.85 -8.23 -1.85
N THR A 94 -9.94 -9.09 -2.86
CA THR A 94 -10.22 -10.54 -2.72
C THR A 94 -9.07 -11.33 -3.33
N ILE A 95 -8.62 -12.37 -2.60
CA ILE A 95 -7.65 -13.34 -3.08
C ILE A 95 -8.40 -14.64 -3.42
N ASN A 96 -8.43 -14.98 -4.70
CA ASN A 96 -9.06 -16.19 -5.24
C ASN A 96 -8.10 -17.37 -5.17
N ASP A 97 -8.34 -18.27 -4.21
CA ASP A 97 -7.55 -19.48 -3.97
C ASP A 97 -8.48 -20.65 -3.60
N PRO A 98 -9.34 -21.10 -4.54
CA PRO A 98 -10.38 -22.11 -4.25
C PRO A 98 -9.80 -23.46 -3.84
N ASP A 99 -8.61 -23.80 -4.34
CA ASP A 99 -7.92 -25.06 -4.04
C ASP A 99 -7.05 -24.97 -2.77
N ASN A 100 -7.01 -23.82 -2.08
CA ASN A 100 -6.22 -23.59 -0.87
C ASN A 100 -4.71 -23.88 -1.08
N LYS A 101 -4.19 -23.60 -2.29
CA LYS A 101 -2.82 -23.91 -2.72
C LYS A 101 -1.83 -22.80 -2.40
N LEU A 102 -2.29 -21.57 -2.17
CA LEU A 102 -1.41 -20.45 -1.87
C LEU A 102 -1.06 -20.41 -0.38
N ARG A 103 -0.24 -21.34 0.10
CA ARG A 103 0.20 -21.42 1.51
C ARG A 103 1.71 -21.38 1.66
N GLY A 104 2.17 -20.81 2.76
CA GLY A 104 3.59 -20.65 3.06
C GLY A 104 4.34 -19.80 2.03
N LEU A 105 5.66 -19.93 2.00
CA LEU A 105 6.53 -19.19 1.09
C LEU A 105 6.25 -19.57 -0.39
N GLU A 106 6.08 -20.85 -0.68
CA GLU A 106 5.78 -21.33 -2.04
C GLU A 106 4.48 -20.71 -2.58
N GLY A 107 3.44 -20.64 -1.73
CA GLY A 107 2.19 -19.97 -2.08
C GLY A 107 2.33 -18.48 -2.34
N LEU A 108 3.18 -17.79 -1.57
CA LEU A 108 3.46 -16.36 -1.77
C LEU A 108 4.14 -16.12 -3.13
N LEU A 109 5.11 -16.97 -3.49
CA LEU A 109 5.83 -16.89 -4.75
C LEU A 109 4.98 -17.36 -5.95
N ALA A 110 4.02 -18.24 -5.72
CA ALA A 110 3.11 -18.76 -6.73
C ALA A 110 1.90 -17.85 -7.01
N ALA A 111 1.62 -16.87 -6.14
CA ALA A 111 0.52 -15.93 -6.32
C ALA A 111 0.68 -15.11 -7.60
N LYS A 112 -0.38 -15.01 -8.39
CA LYS A 112 -0.40 -14.24 -9.64
C LYS A 112 -1.51 -13.21 -9.65
N TYR A 113 -1.49 -12.31 -10.64
CA TYR A 113 -2.51 -11.26 -10.75
C TYR A 113 -3.91 -11.83 -10.96
N GLU A 114 -4.05 -13.01 -11.58
CA GLU A 114 -5.34 -13.69 -11.76
C GLU A 114 -5.97 -14.13 -10.43
N ASN A 115 -5.15 -14.32 -9.39
CA ASN A 115 -5.64 -14.60 -8.05
C ASN A 115 -6.21 -13.36 -7.35
N LEU A 116 -6.03 -12.16 -7.91
CA LEU A 116 -6.36 -10.91 -7.23
C LEU A 116 -7.57 -10.25 -7.90
N SER A 117 -8.48 -9.74 -7.09
CA SER A 117 -9.64 -8.99 -7.58
C SER A 117 -9.93 -7.80 -6.68
N LEU A 118 -10.03 -6.62 -7.28
CA LEU A 118 -10.49 -5.40 -6.61
C LEU A 118 -11.96 -5.19 -6.90
N ILE A 119 -12.81 -5.51 -5.93
CA ILE A 119 -14.26 -5.39 -6.03
C ILE A 119 -14.67 -3.96 -5.67
N GLY A 120 -15.48 -3.34 -6.53
CA GLY A 120 -15.99 -1.99 -6.30
C GLY A 120 -14.95 -0.89 -6.45
N TYR A 121 -13.81 -1.15 -7.12
CA TYR A 121 -12.82 -0.12 -7.39
C TYR A 121 -13.38 0.96 -8.29
N GLN A 122 -13.35 2.19 -7.80
CA GLN A 122 -13.69 3.39 -8.53
C GLN A 122 -12.54 4.38 -8.40
N SER A 123 -12.24 5.10 -9.48
CA SER A 123 -11.19 6.09 -9.50
C SER A 123 -11.66 7.32 -10.29
N HIS A 124 -11.26 8.49 -9.80
CA HIS A 124 -11.35 9.72 -10.59
C HIS A 124 -10.46 9.64 -11.85
N GLY A 125 -10.70 10.53 -12.82
CA GLY A 125 -9.88 10.64 -14.02
C GLY A 125 -8.41 10.94 -13.71
N LYS A 126 -7.51 10.49 -14.60
CA LYS A 126 -6.06 10.66 -14.48
C LYS A 126 -5.70 12.15 -14.31
N ILE A 127 -4.80 12.44 -13.36
CA ILE A 127 -4.09 13.73 -13.27
C ILE A 127 -2.70 13.51 -13.86
N ALA A 128 -2.34 14.26 -14.89
CA ALA A 128 -1.00 14.19 -15.47
C ALA A 128 -0.07 15.14 -14.71
N ALA A 129 1.01 14.62 -14.15
CA ALA A 129 2.11 15.38 -13.56
C ALA A 129 3.41 15.01 -14.29
N PRO A 130 4.22 15.99 -14.73
CA PRO A 130 5.51 15.71 -15.33
C PRO A 130 6.50 15.23 -14.29
N VAL A 131 7.33 14.25 -14.66
CA VAL A 131 8.41 13.78 -13.79
C VAL A 131 9.49 14.86 -13.69
N ALA A 132 9.76 15.36 -12.48
CA ALA A 132 10.85 16.24 -12.17
C ALA A 132 12.18 15.50 -12.36
N VAL A 133 13.01 16.00 -13.26
CA VAL A 133 14.39 15.55 -13.52
C VAL A 133 15.34 16.32 -12.64
#